data_AF-A0A8G1J5G6-F1
#
_entry.id   AF-A0A8G1J5G6-F1
#
_cell.length_a   1.000
_cell.length_b   1.000
_cell.length_c   1.000
_cell.angle_alpha   90.00
_cell.angle_beta   90.00
_cell.angle_gamma   90.00
#
_symmetry.space_group_name_H-M   'P 1'
#
loop_
_entity.id
_entity.type
_entity.pdbx_description
1 polymer ?
#
loop_
_entity_poly.entity_id
_entity_poly.type
_entity_poly.pdbx_seq_one_letter_code
_entity_poly.pdbx_strand_id
1 'polypeptide(L)' 'MPNDVSMLAWAGRSFAMAGARPDAVAAADRAAASVEDGVAQETEAILERSAE' A
#
# COMPACT_ATOMS: atom_id res chain seq x y z
N MET A 1 -5.02 -2.12 -18.70
CA MET A 1 -6.06 -2.31 -17.67
C MET A 1 -5.39 -2.03 -16.33
N PRO A 2 -5.99 -1.31 -15.36
CA PRO A 2 -5.37 -1.13 -14.06
C PRO A 2 -5.61 -2.38 -13.21
N ASN A 3 -4.59 -3.23 -13.07
CA ASN A 3 -4.72 -4.55 -12.46
C ASN A 3 -4.89 -4.50 -10.93
N ASP A 4 -4.39 -3.43 -10.31
CA ASP A 4 -4.22 -3.41 -8.85
C ASP A 4 -5.43 -2.78 -8.15
N VAL A 5 -6.26 -2.02 -8.87
CA VAL A 5 -7.37 -1.21 -8.31
C VAL A 5 -8.40 -2.06 -7.58
N SER A 6 -8.84 -3.18 -8.17
CA SER A 6 -9.84 -4.06 -7.54
C SER A 6 -9.30 -4.73 -6.28
N MET A 7 -8.02 -5.12 -6.29
CA MET A 7 -7.34 -5.69 -5.13
C MET A 7 -7.20 -4.65 -4.01
N LEU A 8 -6.76 -3.42 -4.34
CA LEU A 8 -6.58 -2.34 -3.38
C LEU A 8 -7.89 -1.94 -2.70
N ALA A 9 -8.99 -1.86 -3.46
CA ALA A 9 -10.31 -1.53 -2.93
C ALA A 9 -10.93 -2.66 -2.08
N TRP A 10 -10.52 -3.91 -2.30
CA TRP A 10 -11.05 -5.06 -1.56
C TRP A 10 -10.31 -5.31 -0.24
N ALA A 11 -8.99 -5.10 -0.22
CA ALA A 11 -8.18 -5.38 0.97
C ALA A 11 -8.53 -4.41 2.10
N GLY A 12 -8.82 -4.93 3.30
CA GLY A 12 -9.12 -4.11 4.48
C GLY A 12 -7.94 -3.29 5.04
N ARG A 13 -6.77 -3.44 4.41
CA ARG A 13 -5.61 -2.56 4.58
C ARG A 13 -4.81 -2.57 3.29
N SER A 14 -4.87 -1.48 2.53
CA SER A 14 -4.18 -1.36 1.24
C SER A 14 -3.26 -0.16 1.16
N PHE A 15 -2.25 -0.25 0.28
CA PHE A 15 -1.24 0.79 0.10
C PHE A 15 -1.01 1.06 -1.39
N ALA A 16 -1.12 2.33 -1.79
CA ALA A 16 -0.63 2.80 -3.08
C ALA A 16 0.78 3.37 -2.90
N MET A 17 1.74 2.84 -3.65
CA MET A 17 3.13 3.33 -3.60
C MET A 17 3.25 4.72 -4.24
N ALA A 18 4.20 5.54 -3.79
CA ALA A 18 4.43 6.86 -4.35
C ALA A 18 4.70 6.79 -5.88
N GLY A 19 4.01 7.61 -6.65
CA GLY A 19 4.04 7.53 -8.12
C GLY A 19 3.06 6.52 -8.72
N ALA A 20 2.25 5.84 -7.90
CA ALA A 20 1.12 5.06 -8.38
C ALA A 20 0.15 5.92 -9.19
N ARG A 21 -0.54 5.28 -10.14
CA ARG A 21 -1.55 5.94 -10.96
C ARG A 21 -2.68 6.50 -10.09
N PRO A 22 -3.34 7.59 -10.49
CA PRO A 22 -4.40 8.22 -9.70
C PRO A 22 -5.55 7.28 -9.32
N ASP A 23 -5.87 6.32 -10.19
CA ASP A 23 -6.90 5.30 -9.95
C ASP A 23 -6.50 4.34 -8.80
N ALA A 24 -5.24 3.92 -8.74
CA ALA A 24 -4.71 3.11 -7.64
C ALA A 24 -4.60 3.91 -6.33
N VAL A 25 -4.18 5.17 -6.39
CA VAL A 25 -4.11 6.05 -5.20
C VAL A 25 -5.50 6.28 -4.61
N ALA A 26 -6.51 6.49 -5.45
CA ALA A 26 -7.90 6.67 -5.00
C ALA A 26 -8.52 5.39 -4.40
N ALA A 27 -8.03 4.22 -4.79
CA ALA A 27 -8.53 2.92 -4.34
C ALA A 27 -7.84 2.39 -3.07
N ALA A 28 -6.68 2.92 -2.70
CA ALA A 28 -5.93 2.46 -1.54
C ALA A 28 -6.25 3.26 -0.28
N ASP A 29 -6.18 2.61 0.88
CA ASP A 29 -6.41 3.26 2.18
C ASP A 29 -5.26 4.20 2.58
N ARG A 30 -4.05 3.88 2.12
CA ARG A 30 -2.81 4.55 2.51
C ARG A 30 -1.90 4.76 1.32
N ALA A 31 -1.02 5.75 1.43
CA ALA A 31 0.11 5.91 0.54
C ALA A 31 1.40 5.48 1.24
N ALA A 32 2.31 4.84 0.52
CA ALA A 32 3.63 4.43 1.01
C ALA A 32 4.74 4.94 0.10
N ALA A 33 5.96 5.08 0.63
CA ALA A 33 7.11 5.50 -0.18
C ALA A 33 7.48 4.41 -1.20
N SER A 34 7.65 4.77 -2.48
CA SER A 34 8.09 3.80 -3.51
C SER A 34 9.61 3.66 -3.62
N VAL A 35 10.35 4.51 -2.91
CA VAL A 35 11.80 4.51 -2.85
C VAL A 35 12.27 3.88 -1.53
N GLU A 36 13.52 3.45 -1.49
CA GLU A 36 14.15 2.92 -0.26
C GLU A 36 13.37 1.76 0.38
N ASP A 37 12.88 0.83 -0.45
CA ASP A 37 12.20 -0.40 0.01
C ASP A 37 10.91 -0.16 0.82
N GLY A 38 10.11 0.86 0.49
CA GLY A 38 8.93 1.19 1.31
C GLY A 38 7.89 0.07 1.49
N VAL A 39 7.85 -0.96 0.63
CA VAL A 39 7.06 -2.17 0.90
C VAL A 39 7.60 -2.94 2.11
N ALA A 40 8.93 -3.10 2.20
CA ALA A 40 9.58 -3.75 3.33
C ALA A 40 9.38 -2.94 4.61
N GLN A 41 9.58 -1.62 4.56
CA GLN A 41 9.38 -0.72 5.70
C GLN A 41 7.95 -0.79 6.26
N GLU A 42 6.93 -0.75 5.40
CA GLU A 42 5.53 -0.88 5.84
C GLU A 42 5.25 -2.26 6.43
N THR A 43 5.83 -3.32 5.86
CA THR A 43 5.69 -4.69 6.37
C THR A 43 6.33 -4.84 7.74
N GLU A 44 7.55 -4.33 7.94
CA GLU A 44 8.26 -4.32 9.23
C GLU A 44 7.43 -3.60 10.29
N ALA A 45 6.94 -2.40 9.98
CA ALA A 45 6.11 -1.64 10.91
C ALA A 45 4.79 -2.37 11.25
N ILE A 46 4.22 -3.15 10.32
CA ILE A 46 3.05 -4.02 10.59
C ILE A 46 3.41 -5.12 11.59
N LEU A 47 4.53 -5.79 11.38
CA LEU A 47 4.98 -6.87 12.27
C LEU A 47 5.28 -6.35 13.67
N GLU A 48 5.97 -5.21 13.79
CA GLU A 48 6.27 -4.58 15.09
C GLU A 48 5.00 -4.29 15.90
N ARG A 49 3.99 -3.65 15.29
CA ARG A 49 2.71 -3.36 15.95
C ARG A 49 1.87 -4.60 16.28
N SER A 50 2.12 -5.71 15.60
CA SER A 50 1.38 -6.96 15.83
C SER A 50 2.01 -7.81 16.93
N ALA A 51 3.22 -7.46 17.38
CA ALA A 51 3.96 -8.14 18.43
C ALA A 51 3.67 -7.59 19.85
N GLU A 52 2.89 -6.51 19.95
CA GLU A 52 2.38 -5.92 21.20
C GLU A 52 1.04 -6.55 21.62
#